data_AF-A0A382Y2H9-F1
#
_entry.id   AF-A0A382Y2H9-F1
#
_cell.length_a   1.000
_cell.length_b   1.000
_cell.length_c   1.000
_cell.angle_alpha   90.00
_cell.angle_beta   90.00
_cell.angle_gamma   90.00
#
_symmetry.space_group_name_H-M   'P 1'
#
loop_
_entity.id
_entity.type
_entity.pdbx_description
1 polymer ?
#
loop_
_entity_poly.entity_id
_entity_poly.type
_entity_poly.pdbx_seq_one_letter_code
_entity_poly.pdbx_strand_id
1 'polypeptide(L)' 'MKIGILREEKVPTDKRVPLSPNQCKRLIAQYPSIVLFVQSSNIRCFQDSEYEDLGINIEEDISDC' A
#
# COMPACT_ATOMS: atom_id res chain seq x y z
N MET A 1 6.30 12.47 7.26
CA MET A 1 4.90 12.47 6.78
C MET A 1 4.52 11.04 6.52
N LYS A 2 3.39 10.56 7.04
CA LYS A 2 2.92 9.18 6.82
C LYS A 2 1.92 9.16 5.66
N ILE A 3 1.91 8.09 4.88
CA ILE A 3 0.96 7.87 3.79
C ILE A 3 0.38 6.47 3.95
N GLY A 4 -0.92 6.40 4.23
CA GLY A 4 -1.67 5.14 4.27
C GLY A 4 -2.34 4.85 2.92
N ILE A 5 -2.14 3.66 2.37
CA ILE A 5 -2.88 3.13 1.22
C ILE A 5 -3.99 2.25 1.76
N LEU A 6 -5.22 2.78 1.77
CA LEU A 6 -6.42 2.06 2.21
C LEU A 6 -6.79 0.96 1.20
N ARG A 7 -7.32 -0.15 1.70
CA ARG A 7 -7.90 -1.19 0.85
C ARG A 7 -9.18 -0.67 0.20
N GLU A 8 -9.49 -1.15 -1.00
CA GLU A 8 -10.74 -0.84 -1.67
C GLU A 8 -11.88 -1.67 -1.05
N GLU A 9 -12.97 -1.01 -0.68
CA GLU A 9 -14.14 -1.65 -0.04
C GLU A 9 -15.40 -1.56 -0.91
N LYS A 10 -15.31 -0.93 -2.10
CA LYS A 10 -16.45 -0.79 -3.01
C LYS A 10 -16.93 -2.13 -3.57
N VAL A 11 -18.25 -2.28 -3.68
CA VAL A 11 -18.95 -3.41 -4.31
C VAL A 11 -19.66 -2.94 -5.60
N PRO A 12 -19.52 -3.63 -6.75
CA PRO A 12 -18.72 -4.85 -6.98
C PRO A 12 -17.22 -4.58 -6.83
N THR A 13 -16.52 -5.62 -6.38
CA THR A 13 -15.13 -5.56 -5.92
C THR A 13 -14.20 -4.99 -6.99
N ASP A 14 -13.63 -3.83 -6.74
CA ASP A 14 -12.66 -3.20 -7.62
C ASP A 14 -11.24 -3.60 -7.19
N LYS A 15 -10.50 -4.26 -8.08
CA LYS A 15 -9.16 -4.79 -7.78
C LYS A 15 -8.06 -3.74 -7.93
N ARG A 16 -8.40 -2.52 -8.35
CA ARG A 16 -7.44 -1.45 -8.57
C ARG A 16 -6.86 -1.00 -7.24
N VAL A 17 -5.62 -0.53 -7.32
CA VAL A 17 -4.93 0.09 -6.19
C VAL A 17 -4.47 1.48 -6.63
N PRO A 18 -4.41 2.46 -5.71
CA PRO A 18 -3.93 3.79 -6.05
C PRO A 18 -2.43 3.80 -6.37
N LEU A 19 -1.66 2.91 -5.75
CA LEU A 19 -0.22 2.77 -5.95
C LEU A 19 0.18 1.29 -6.03
N SER A 20 0.86 0.92 -7.10
CA SER A 20 1.52 -0.39 -7.25
C SER A 20 2.76 -0.50 -6.35
N PRO A 21 3.22 -1.73 -6.05
CA PRO A 21 4.44 -1.94 -5.24
C PRO A 21 5.66 -1.18 -5.79
N ASN A 22 5.86 -1.23 -7.11
CA ASN A 22 6.95 -0.53 -7.79
C ASN A 22 6.84 1.00 -7.68
N GLN A 23 5.62 1.55 -7.73
CA GLN A 23 5.41 3.00 -7.52
C GLN A 23 5.70 3.40 -6.08
N CYS A 24 5.29 2.60 -5.10
CA CYS A 24 5.61 2.83 -3.69
C CYS A 24 7.12 2.87 -3.45
N LYS A 25 7.86 1.89 -4.01
CA LYS A 25 9.33 1.88 -3.95
C LYS A 25 9.95 3.14 -4.54
N ARG A 26 9.47 3.57 -5.71
CA ARG A 26 9.93 4.82 -6.35
C ARG A 26 9.63 6.05 -5.48
N LEU A 27 8.47 6.09 -4.84
CA LEU A 27 8.06 7.17 -3.94
C LEU A 27 8.98 7.27 -2.72
N ILE A 28 9.28 6.14 -2.08
CA ILE A 28 10.21 6.06 -0.94
C ILE A 28 11.63 6.48 -1.38
N ALA A 29 12.07 6.05 -2.56
CA ALA A 29 13.38 6.43 -3.09
C ALA A 29 13.48 7.92 -3.43
N GLN A 30 12.40 8.50 -3.98
CA GLN A 30 12.35 9.93 -4.33
C GLN A 30 12.17 10.82 -3.09
N TYR A 31 11.47 10.32 -2.08
CA TYR A 31 11.16 11.03 -0.85
C TYR A 31 11.48 10.13 0.35
N PRO A 32 12.74 10.04 0.80
CA PRO A 32 13.11 9.16 1.91
C PRO A 32 12.51 9.58 3.27
N SER A 33 11.89 10.76 3.36
CA SER A 33 11.24 11.29 4.56
C SER A 33 9.76 10.89 4.74
N ILE A 34 9.16 10.22 3.74
CA ILE A 34 7.81 9.67 3.86
C ILE A 34 7.86 8.22 4.32
N VAL A 35 6.89 7.84 5.13
CA VAL A 35 6.67 6.47 5.56
C VAL A 35 5.37 5.99 4.93
N LEU A 36 5.47 4.92 4.14
CA LEU A 36 4.34 4.32 3.44
C LEU A 36 3.84 3.10 4.21
N PHE A 37 2.54 3.09 4.46
CA PHE A 37 1.82 1.98 5.07
C PHE A 37 0.74 1.51 4.09
N VAL A 38 0.65 0.21 3.89
CA VAL A 38 -0.30 -0.40 2.97
C VAL A 38 -1.26 -1.25 3.77
N GLN A 39 -2.56 -1.01 3.61
CA GLN A 39 -3.55 -1.86 4.24
C GLN A 39 -3.58 -3.25 3.60
N SER A 40 -3.56 -4.31 4.41
CA SER A 40 -3.70 -5.68 3.93
C SER A 40 -5.03 -5.90 3.20
N SER A 41 -5.02 -6.64 2.09
CA SER A 41 -6.21 -6.87 1.28
C SER A 41 -6.14 -8.17 0.46
N ASN A 42 -7.19 -8.98 0.54
CA ASN A 42 -7.27 -10.29 -0.13
C ASN A 42 -7.85 -10.23 -1.55
N ILE A 43 -8.34 -9.06 -1.97
CA ILE A 43 -9.15 -8.89 -3.20
C ILE A 43 -8.47 -8.02 -4.27
N ARG A 44 -7.34 -7.40 -3.95
CA ARG A 44 -6.58 -6.51 -4.84
C ARG A 44 -5.77 -7.25 -5.92
N CYS A 45 -5.27 -6.50 -6.89
CA CYS A 45 -4.47 -7.03 -8.00
C CYS A 45 -3.04 -7.47 -7.60
N PHE A 46 -2.49 -6.87 -6.53
CA PHE A 46 -1.12 -7.13 -6.06
C PHE A 46 -1.14 -7.78 -4.68
N GLN A 47 -0.32 -8.80 -4.46
CA GLN A 47 -0.26 -9.50 -3.17
C GLN A 47 0.49 -8.67 -2.12
N ASP A 48 0.17 -8.93 -0.86
CA ASP A 48 0.85 -8.33 0.29
C ASP A 48 2.37 -8.54 0.23
N SER A 49 2.79 -9.77 -0.09
CA SER A 49 4.18 -10.14 -0.26
C SER A 49 4.93 -9.27 -1.29
N GLU A 50 4.27 -8.81 -2.35
CA GLU A 50 4.92 -7.96 -3.36
C GLU A 50 5.31 -6.58 -2.81
N TYR A 51 4.59 -6.08 -1.80
CA TYR A 51 4.96 -4.84 -1.12
C TYR A 51 6.04 -5.10 -0.07
N GLU A 52 5.92 -6.19 0.70
CA GLU A 52 6.90 -6.58 1.72
C GLU A 52 8.28 -6.87 1.12
N ASP A 53 8.34 -7.53 -0.04
CA ASP A 53 9.58 -7.81 -0.80
C ASP A 53 10.31 -6.52 -1.21
N LEU A 54 9.59 -5.39 -1.28
CA LEU A 54 10.15 -4.08 -1.59
C LEU A 54 10.43 -3.23 -0.35
N GLY A 55 10.26 -3.80 0.85
CA GLY A 55 10.47 -3.13 2.14
C GLY A 55 9.37 -2.14 2.51
N ILE A 56 8.15 -2.34 2.00
CA ILE A 56 6.99 -1.49 2.30
C ILE A 56 6.23 -2.12 3.46
N ASN A 57 5.85 -1.30 4.45
CA ASN A 57 5.12 -1.78 5.62
C ASN A 57 3.67 -2.10 5.25
N ILE A 58 3.24 -3.32 5.59
CA ILE A 58 1.84 -3.72 5.53
C ILE A 58 1.28 -3.79 6.94
N GLU A 59 0.13 -3.16 7.16
CA GLU A 59 -0.63 -3.27 8.41
C GLU A 59 -2.13 -3.42 8.10
N GLU A 60 -2.90 -4.05 8.99
CA GLU A 60 -4.36 -4.09 8.82
C GLU A 60 -5.02 -2.79 9.32
N ASP A 61 -4.46 -2.24 10.40
CA ASP A 61 -4.90 -1.00 11.01
C ASP A 61 -3.97 0.15 10.60
N ILE A 62 -4.46 1.03 9.73
CA ILE A 62 -3.75 2.25 9.33
C ILE A 62 -4.45 3.51 9.84
N SER A 63 -5.25 3.40 10.92
CA SER A 63 -5.98 4.52 11.52
C SER A 63 -5.07 5.62 12.09
N ASP A 64 -3.79 5.30 12.33
CA ASP A 64 -2.75 6.22 12.82
C ASP A 64 -1.98 6.96 11.70
N CYS A 65 -2.41 6.81 10.44
CA CYS A 65 -1.77 7.40 9.26
C CYS A 65 -2.50 8.63 8.70
#